data_AF-A0A5P1ET03-F1
#
_entry.id   AF-A0A5P1ET03-F1
#
_cell.length_a   1.000
_cell.length_b   1.000
_cell.length_c   1.000
_cell.angle_alpha   90.00
_cell.angle_beta   90.00
_cell.angle_gamma   90.00
#
_symmetry.space_group_name_H-M   'P 1'
#
loop_
_entity.id
_entity.type
_entity.pdbx_description
1 polymer ?
#
loop_
_entity_poly.entity_id
_entity_poly.type
_entity_poly.pdbx_seq_one_letter_code
_entity_poly.pdbx_strand_id
1 'polypeptide(L)' 'VSLLTENGNTKDDLRLPTDDNLLSQIKDGFAEGKDLVVTVMSAMGEEQICALKEIGPKN' A
#
# COMPACT_ATOMS: atom_id res chain seq x y z
N VAL A 1 4.14 7.65 0.61
CA VAL A 1 4.55 6.23 0.74
C VAL A 1 5.05 5.82 -0.62
N SER A 2 6.23 5.23 -0.73
CA SER A 2 6.77 4.83 -2.03
C SER A 2 6.22 3.46 -2.41
N LEU A 3 5.25 3.42 -3.33
CA LEU A 3 4.70 2.16 -3.81
C LEU A 3 5.36 1.80 -5.14
N LEU A 4 5.89 0.58 -5.26
CA LEU A 4 6.40 0.09 -6.52
C LEU A 4 5.23 -0.29 -7.42
N THR A 5 5.08 0.39 -8.55
CA THR A 5 4.10 0.02 -9.57
C THR A 5 4.64 -1.10 -10.45
N GLU A 6 3.76 -1.88 -11.07
CA GLU A 6 4.12 -3.01 -11.95
C GLU A 6 5.03 -2.60 -13.13
N ASN A 7 5.00 -1.31 -13.48
CA ASN A 7 5.85 -0.71 -14.50
C ASN A 7 7.28 -0.41 -14.02
N GLY A 8 7.66 -0.84 -12.82
CA GLY A 8 8.96 -0.57 -12.19
C GLY A 8 9.13 0.89 -11.74
N ASN A 9 8.08 1.70 -11.80
CA ASN A 9 8.10 3.10 -11.35
C ASN A 9 7.68 3.18 -9.88
N THR A 10 8.34 4.03 -9.10
CA THR A 10 7.90 4.35 -7.73
C THR A 10 6.82 5.42 -7.81
N LYS A 11 5.65 5.12 -7.24
CA LYS A 11 4.58 6.09 -7.06
C LYS A 11 4.68 6.62 -5.64
N ASP A 12 5.22 7.83 -5.52
CA ASP A 12 5.48 8.50 -4.23
C ASP A 12 4.34 9.46 -3.82
N ASP A 13 3.49 9.86 -4.78
CA ASP A 13 2.41 10.85 -4.61
C ASP A 13 1.20 10.33 -3.82
N LEU A 14 1.20 9.06 -3.42
CA LEU A 14 0.13 8.49 -2.60
C LEU A 14 0.27 8.92 -1.15
N ARG A 15 -0.72 9.68 -0.70
CA ARG A 15 -0.92 10.03 0.70
C ARG A 15 -1.25 8.79 1.50
N LEU A 16 -0.81 8.78 2.75
CA LEU A 16 -1.16 7.74 3.71
C LEU A 16 -2.69 7.65 3.83
N PRO A 17 -3.24 6.42 3.94
CA PRO A 17 -4.68 6.28 4.15
C PRO A 17 -5.09 6.99 5.44
N THR A 18 -6.28 7.59 5.44
CA THR A 18 -6.89 8.22 6.62
C THR A 18 -7.36 7.20 7.66
N ASP A 19 -7.40 5.92 7.29
CA ASP A 19 -7.74 4.82 8.19
C ASP A 19 -6.51 4.35 8.98
N ASP A 20 -6.50 4.59 10.29
CA ASP A 20 -5.41 4.25 11.20
C ASP A 20 -5.13 2.74 11.29
N ASN A 21 -6.14 1.87 11.11
CA ASN A 21 -5.91 0.42 11.12
C ASN A 21 -5.14 -0.02 9.87
N LEU A 22 -5.53 0.53 8.72
CA LEU A 22 -4.83 0.29 7.45
C LEU A 22 -3.39 0.81 7.52
N LEU A 23 -3.22 1.99 8.12
CA LEU A 23 -1.92 2.62 8.31
C LEU A 23 -1.00 1.76 9.18
N SER A 24 -1.49 1.26 10.32
CA SER A 24 -0.69 0.44 11.22
C SER A 24 -0.29 -0.86 10.54
N GLN A 25 -1.21 -1.57 9.89
CA GLN A 25 -0.89 -2.81 9.18
C GLN A 25 0.16 -2.63 8.08
N ILE A 26 0.10 -1.52 7.33
CA ILE A 26 1.11 -1.21 6.32
C ILE A 26 2.47 -0.93 6.96
N LYS A 27 2.52 -0.15 8.04
CA LYS A 27 3.76 0.18 8.75
C LYS A 27 4.37 -1.06 9.41
N ASP A 28 3.55 -1.86 10.07
CA ASP A 28 3.97 -3.06 10.79
C ASP A 28 4.44 -4.14 9.81
N GLY A 29 3.69 -4.40 8.73
CA GLY A 29 4.10 -5.36 7.71
C GLY A 29 5.36 -4.92 6.94
N PHE A 30 5.53 -3.61 6.70
CA PHE A 30 6.77 -3.09 6.12
C PHE A 30 7.96 -3.20 7.09
N ALA A 31 7.75 -2.93 8.38
CA ALA A 31 8.77 -3.08 9.42
C ALA A 31 9.19 -4.55 9.63
N GLU A 32 8.25 -5.48 9.47
CA GLU A 32 8.51 -6.92 9.48
C GLU A 32 9.21 -7.43 8.20
N GLY A 33 9.36 -6.60 7.17
CA GLY A 33 9.97 -6.97 5.90
C GLY A 33 9.10 -7.90 5.05
N LYS A 34 7.78 -7.87 5.24
CA LYS A 34 6.81 -8.63 4.43
C LYS A 34 6.53 -7.89 3.12
N ASP A 35 6.26 -8.67 2.06
CA ASP A 35 5.75 -8.12 0.82
C ASP A 35 4.27 -7.75 1.00
N LEU A 36 3.95 -6.47 0.87
CA LEU A 36 2.59 -5.97 1.01
C LEU A 36 2.07 -5.48 -0.34
N VAL A 37 0.89 -5.96 -0.73
CA VAL A 37 0.15 -5.45 -1.89
C VAL A 37 -0.98 -4.56 -1.40
N VAL A 38 -0.93 -3.30 -1.80
CA VAL A 38 -1.97 -2.32 -1.50
C VAL A 38 -2.82 -2.02 -2.73
N THR A 39 -4.13 -2.06 -2.55
CA THR A 39 -5.11 -1.70 -3.58
C THR A 39 -5.50 -0.25 -3.41
N VAL A 40 -5.18 0.55 -4.42
CA VAL A 40 -5.57 1.96 -4.52
C VAL A 40 -6.82 2.03 -5.40
N MET A 41 -7.89 2.60 -4.88
CA MET A 41 -9.07 2.93 -5.66
C MET A 41 -9.00 4.40 -6.03
N SER A 42 -9.11 4.70 -7.32
CA SER A 42 -9.24 6.06 -7.83
C SER A 42 -10.67 6.28 -8.32
N ALA A 43 -11.37 7.25 -7.74
CA ALA A 43 -12.74 7.60 -8.12
C ALA A 43 -12.94 9.12 -7.96
N MET A 44 -13.60 9.76 -8.94
CA MET A 44 -13.86 11.22 -8.95
C MET A 44 -12.59 12.10 -8.81
N GLY A 45 -11.43 11.62 -9.26
CA GLY A 45 -10.16 12.35 -9.14
C GLY A 45 -9.50 12.26 -7.76
N GLU A 46 -10.08 11.50 -6.84
CA GLU A 46 -9.51 11.20 -5.52
C GLU A 46 -8.94 9.77 -5.53
N GLU A 47 -7.72 9.62 -5.00
CA GLU A 47 -7.05 8.32 -4.87
C GLU A 47 -6.97 7.94 -3.39
N GLN A 48 -7.52 6.78 -3.03
CA GLN A 48 -7.48 6.27 -1.67
C GLN A 48 -7.07 4.79 -1.63
N ILE A 49 -6.22 4.43 -0.68
CA ILE A 49 -5.91 3.02 -0.41
C ILE A 49 -7.13 2.42 0.30
N CYS A 50 -7.72 1.40 -0.30
CA CYS A 50 -8.97 0.80 0.17
C CYS A 50 -8.75 -0.60 0.77
N ALA A 51 -7.74 -1.31 0.30
CA ALA A 51 -7.43 -2.65 0.80
C ALA A 51 -5.93 -2.86 0.86
N LEU A 52 -5.51 -3.70 1.81
CA LEU A 52 -4.18 -4.26 1.88
C LEU A 52 -4.28 -5.79 1.81
N LYS A 53 -3.32 -6.41 1.16
CA LYS A 53 -3.14 -7.85 1.10
C LYS A 53 -1.69 -8.14 1.41
N GLU A 54 -1.47 -8.86 2.50
CA GLU A 54 -0.15 -9.41 2.80
C GLU A 54 0.17 -10.53 1.81
N ILE A 55 1.27 -10.39 1.08
CA ILE A 55 1.87 -11.48 0.34
C ILE A 55 2.99 -12.01 1.22
N GLY A 56 2.68 -13.09 1.95
CA GLY A 56 3.71 -13.86 2.62
C GLY A 56 4.75 -14.36 1.61
N PRO A 57 5.98 -14.70 2.07
CA PRO A 57 7.02 -15.18 1.17
C PRO A 57 6.47 -16.34 0.34
N LYS A 58 6.60 -16.24 -0.99
CA LYS A 58 6.33 -17.34 -1.92
C LYS A 58 7.25 -18.50 -1.56
N ASN A 59 6.79 -19.39 -0.69
CA ASN A 59 7.32 -20.73 -0.47
C ASN A 59 6.18 -21.73 -0.64
#